data_AF-A0A179URR9-F1
#
_entry.id   AF-A0A179URR9-F1
#
_cell.length_a   1.000
_cell.length_b   1.000
_cell.length_c   1.000
_cell.angle_alpha   90.00
_cell.angle_beta   90.00
_cell.angle_gamma   90.00
#
_symmetry.space_group_name_H-M   'P 1'
#
loop_
_entity.id
_entity.type
_entity.pdbx_description
1 polymer ?
#
loop_
_entity_poly.entity_id
_entity_poly.type
_entity_poly.pdbx_seq_one_letter_code
_entity_poly.pdbx_strand_id
1 'polypeptide(L)'
;MTLSTDGFLTVSECCGSRYLFKDGKQVIVTGPLSIDLSSLPLLDDTTIVEGKSVTYEKRFTDSNTIPIADSDFPDIPRIDYHAMQHGTWSDCLPIEFSDGTDHPETVFKLAAWKTKKVYRDATILSGLVSNDNIVRLLSIVTVDGRFAGYGMERLYGWRSPVSPTTTELVKKMLPAFLQETVEYLHQTAHIYHCDIRINNILVTGHGRLKLIDFDVAHTDVLATPHTDFPTAQFFFGVSQRLDHLDISMSILLMFMVLSDMPEEIPSNPLEPFNFYLDNKLQHSVYFQHVQDTVQRKLRAHLERPDRELCMSDYRGRGVHGG
;
A
#
# COMPACT_ATOMS: atom_id res chain seq x y z
N MET A 1 -19.32 -2.34 -7.26
CA MET A 1 -19.92 -1.05 -7.67
C MET A 1 -21.38 -1.31 -8.00
N THR A 2 -22.28 -0.51 -7.43
CA THR A 2 -23.73 -0.60 -7.70
C THR A 2 -24.19 0.78 -8.14
N LEU A 3 -24.80 0.87 -9.32
CA LEU A 3 -25.38 2.10 -9.81
C LEU A 3 -26.77 2.27 -9.17
N SER A 4 -27.03 3.40 -8.53
CA SER A 4 -28.39 3.72 -8.06
C SER A 4 -29.26 4.20 -9.22
N THR A 5 -30.58 4.15 -9.02
CA THR A 5 -31.58 4.71 -9.96
C THR A 5 -31.41 6.21 -10.21
N ASP A 6 -30.65 6.89 -9.36
CA ASP A 6 -30.55 8.35 -9.31
C ASP A 6 -29.22 8.85 -9.94
N GLY A 7 -28.51 7.93 -10.62
CA GLY A 7 -27.26 8.18 -11.32
C GLY A 7 -26.02 8.27 -10.43
N PHE A 8 -26.15 7.96 -9.14
CA PHE A 8 -25.00 7.88 -8.24
C PHE A 8 -24.37 6.49 -8.30
N LEU A 9 -23.04 6.47 -8.36
CA LEU A 9 -22.26 5.26 -8.22
C LEU A 9 -21.80 5.12 -6.77
N THR A 10 -22.16 4.05 -6.08
CA THR A 10 -21.54 3.74 -4.79
C THR A 10 -20.11 3.25 -5.01
N VAL A 11 -19.13 4.03 -4.56
CA VAL A 11 -17.70 3.74 -4.68
C VAL A 11 -17.22 2.91 -3.49
N SER A 12 -17.62 3.28 -2.26
CA SER A 12 -17.21 2.59 -1.04
C SER A 12 -18.14 2.87 0.13
N GLU A 13 -18.11 2.02 1.16
CA GLU A 13 -18.74 2.26 2.46
C GLU A 13 -17.70 1.97 3.55
N CYS A 14 -17.39 2.96 4.40
CA CYS A 14 -16.36 2.85 5.43
C CYS A 14 -16.68 3.76 6.61
N CYS A 15 -16.42 3.28 7.84
CA CYS A 15 -16.61 4.05 9.08
C CYS A 15 -17.99 4.71 9.23
N GLY A 16 -19.06 4.00 8.83
CA GLY A 16 -20.43 4.53 8.88
C GLY A 16 -20.74 5.61 7.84
N SER A 17 -19.84 5.83 6.87
CA SER A 17 -19.99 6.77 5.77
C SER A 17 -20.15 6.03 4.44
N ARG A 18 -20.99 6.56 3.55
CA ARG A 18 -21.14 6.08 2.18
C ARG A 18 -20.51 7.08 1.21
N TYR A 19 -19.62 6.59 0.36
CA TYR A 19 -18.90 7.38 -0.63
C TYR A 19 -19.52 7.12 -1.99
N LEU A 20 -20.17 8.15 -2.52
CA LEU A 20 -20.87 8.13 -3.79
C LEU A 20 -20.13 9.01 -4.79
N PHE A 21 -20.31 8.73 -6.07
CA PHE A 21 -19.70 9.50 -7.15
C PHE A 21 -20.73 9.83 -8.22
N LYS A 22 -20.70 11.07 -8.72
CA LYS A 22 -21.54 11.56 -9.80
C LYS A 22 -20.86 12.74 -10.50
N ASP A 23 -20.84 12.72 -11.82
CA ASP A 23 -20.36 13.82 -12.68
C ASP A 23 -18.96 14.36 -12.29
N GLY A 24 -18.00 13.48 -11.99
CA GLY A 24 -16.64 13.87 -11.61
C GLY A 24 -16.46 14.24 -10.13
N LYS A 25 -17.54 14.25 -9.35
CA LYS A 25 -17.59 14.78 -7.99
C LYS A 25 -17.95 13.71 -6.97
N GLN A 26 -17.40 13.83 -5.78
CA GLN A 26 -17.67 12.94 -4.67
C GLN A 26 -18.81 13.46 -3.81
N VAL A 27 -19.67 12.54 -3.35
CA VAL A 27 -20.67 12.82 -2.32
C VAL A 27 -20.43 11.86 -1.15
N ILE A 28 -20.14 12.41 0.02
CA ILE A 28 -19.93 11.65 1.26
C ILE A 28 -21.19 11.77 2.10
N VAL A 29 -21.86 10.66 2.36
CA VAL A 29 -23.04 10.62 3.23
C VAL A 29 -22.64 10.04 4.58
N THR A 30 -22.70 10.85 5.62
CA THR A 30 -22.43 10.44 7.01
C THR A 30 -23.76 10.23 7.75
N GLY A 31 -23.96 9.02 8.28
CA GLY A 31 -25.18 8.68 9.01
C GLY A 31 -26.45 8.53 8.15
N PRO A 32 -27.64 8.58 8.77
CA PRO A 32 -28.90 8.35 8.08
C PRO A 32 -29.23 9.48 7.11
N LEU A 33 -29.51 9.12 5.86
CA LEU A 33 -29.87 10.05 4.79
C LEU A 33 -31.31 10.53 4.98
N SER A 34 -31.51 11.85 5.07
CA SER A 34 -32.85 12.45 5.22
C SER A 34 -33.17 13.51 4.16
N ILE A 35 -32.40 13.49 3.07
CA ILE A 35 -32.43 14.40 1.94
C ILE A 35 -32.33 13.61 0.63
N ASP A 36 -33.05 14.07 -0.40
CA ASP A 36 -32.94 13.55 -1.76
C ASP A 36 -31.66 14.07 -2.43
N LEU A 37 -30.70 13.16 -2.63
CA LEU A 37 -29.40 13.46 -3.25
C LEU A 37 -29.52 13.87 -4.72
N SER A 38 -30.58 13.46 -5.42
CA SER A 38 -30.76 13.80 -6.84
C SER A 38 -31.00 15.30 -7.08
N SER A 39 -31.45 16.00 -6.04
CA SER A 39 -31.75 17.43 -6.05
C SER A 39 -30.57 18.34 -5.63
N LEU A 40 -29.46 17.75 -5.18
CA LEU A 40 -28.32 18.50 -4.68
C LEU A 40 -27.50 19.13 -5.82
N PRO A 41 -27.21 20.45 -5.77
CA PRO A 41 -26.27 21.04 -6.71
C PRO A 41 -24.85 20.58 -6.35
N LEU A 42 -24.17 19.90 -7.27
CA LEU A 42 -22.78 19.49 -7.06
C LEU A 42 -21.84 20.67 -7.34
N LEU A 43 -21.62 21.56 -6.36
CA LEU A 43 -20.93 22.84 -6.55
C LEU A 43 -19.39 22.72 -6.56
N ASP A 44 -18.79 22.07 -5.57
CA ASP A 44 -17.34 21.83 -5.47
C ASP A 44 -16.97 20.36 -5.78
N ASP A 45 -15.73 19.94 -5.50
CA ASP A 45 -15.24 18.57 -5.76
C ASP A 45 -15.89 17.54 -4.83
N THR A 46 -16.14 17.92 -3.57
CA THR A 46 -16.70 17.07 -2.53
C THR A 46 -17.96 17.71 -1.95
N THR A 47 -19.04 16.92 -1.85
CA THR A 47 -20.28 17.29 -1.16
C THR A 47 -20.46 16.38 0.05
N ILE A 48 -20.48 16.94 1.25
CA ILE A 48 -20.71 16.18 2.50
C ILE A 48 -22.17 16.35 2.92
N VAL A 49 -22.84 15.24 3.18
CA VAL A 49 -24.25 15.18 3.57
C VAL A 49 -24.37 14.49 4.93
N GLU A 50 -24.77 15.25 5.96
CA GLU A 50 -25.00 14.75 7.31
C GLU A 50 -26.45 15.04 7.73
N GLY A 51 -27.31 14.02 7.68
CA GLY A 51 -28.74 14.17 7.96
C GLY A 51 -29.42 15.12 6.97
N LYS A 52 -29.58 16.40 7.34
CA LYS A 52 -30.13 17.48 6.50
C LYS A 52 -29.10 18.56 6.14
N SER A 53 -27.93 18.50 6.74
CA SER A 53 -26.84 19.45 6.50
C SER A 53 -26.08 19.06 5.25
N VAL A 54 -25.73 20.05 4.43
CA VAL A 54 -24.99 19.87 3.18
C VAL A 54 -23.85 20.88 3.15
N THR A 55 -22.62 20.39 3.00
CA THR A 55 -21.41 21.21 2.88
C THR A 55 -20.72 20.92 1.57
N TYR A 56 -20.23 21.96 0.90
CA TYR A 56 -19.43 21.84 -0.32
C TYR A 56 -18.00 22.21 0.01
N GLU A 57 -17.07 21.33 -0.37
CA GLU A 57 -15.66 21.47 -0.03
C GLU A 57 -14.81 21.22 -1.27
N LYS A 58 -13.77 22.05 -1.41
CA LYS A 58 -12.68 21.76 -2.34
C LYS A 58 -11.90 20.56 -1.83
N ARG A 59 -11.56 19.65 -2.72
CA ARG A 59 -10.75 18.48 -2.37
C ARG A 59 -9.34 18.88 -1.95
N PHE A 60 -8.79 19.86 -2.65
CA PHE A 60 -7.46 20.41 -2.40
C PHE A 60 -7.53 21.86 -1.94
N THR A 61 -6.84 22.14 -0.85
CA THR A 61 -6.71 23.42 -0.19
C THR A 61 -5.25 23.63 0.18
N ASP A 62 -4.88 24.85 0.56
CA ASP A 62 -3.51 25.13 1.04
C ASP A 62 -3.14 24.32 2.28
N SER A 63 -4.13 23.85 3.06
CA SER A 63 -3.90 23.12 4.31
C SER A 63 -3.62 21.64 4.12
N ASN A 64 -4.04 21.04 2.99
CA ASN A 64 -3.89 19.61 2.67
C ASN A 64 -3.09 19.35 1.39
N THR A 65 -2.28 20.31 0.95
CA THR A 65 -1.32 20.18 -0.16
C THR A 65 0.06 20.68 0.27
N ILE A 66 1.12 20.22 -0.39
CA ILE A 66 2.51 20.57 -0.03
C ILE A 66 3.11 21.43 -1.16
N PRO A 67 3.67 22.64 -0.90
CA PRO A 67 4.36 23.39 -1.94
C PRO A 67 5.53 22.57 -2.49
N ILE A 68 5.69 22.53 -3.81
CA ILE A 68 6.84 21.88 -4.46
C ILE A 68 7.54 22.84 -5.41
N ALA A 69 8.87 22.79 -5.45
CA ALA A 69 9.71 23.52 -6.39
C ALA A 69 9.98 22.66 -7.62
N ASP A 70 10.36 23.24 -8.76
CA ASP A 70 10.69 22.49 -9.98
C ASP A 70 11.85 21.51 -9.82
N SER A 71 12.71 21.72 -8.81
CA SER A 71 13.78 20.79 -8.43
C SER A 71 13.27 19.54 -7.70
N ASP A 72 12.04 19.57 -7.18
CA ASP A 72 11.43 18.40 -6.56
C ASP A 72 10.94 17.45 -7.65
N PHE A 73 11.29 16.17 -7.53
CA PHE A 73 11.01 15.11 -8.50
C PHE A 73 11.60 15.42 -9.89
N PRO A 74 12.93 15.55 -10.00
CA PRO A 74 13.55 15.79 -11.29
C PRO A 74 13.19 14.66 -12.26
N ASP A 75 12.95 15.02 -13.52
CA ASP A 75 12.62 14.09 -14.61
C ASP A 75 11.26 13.37 -14.50
N ILE A 76 10.44 13.67 -13.48
CA ILE A 76 9.07 13.16 -13.37
C ILE A 76 8.07 14.21 -13.90
N PRO A 77 7.27 13.88 -14.92
CA PRO A 77 6.26 14.79 -15.47
C PRO A 77 5.25 15.27 -14.42
N ARG A 78 4.79 16.52 -14.56
CA ARG A 78 3.74 17.11 -13.73
C ARG A 78 2.42 17.15 -14.50
N ILE A 79 1.34 16.84 -13.80
CA ILE A 79 -0.03 16.90 -14.32
C ILE A 79 -0.82 17.82 -13.41
N ASP A 80 -1.47 18.84 -13.99
CA ASP A 80 -2.42 19.67 -13.25
C ASP A 80 -3.70 18.87 -12.99
N TYR A 81 -4.07 18.75 -11.71
CA TYR A 81 -5.26 18.02 -11.26
C TYR A 81 -6.52 18.51 -11.99
N HIS A 82 -6.70 19.82 -12.16
CA HIS A 82 -7.90 20.36 -12.81
C HIS A 82 -7.94 20.15 -14.33
N ALA A 83 -6.81 19.77 -14.93
CA ALA A 83 -6.72 19.39 -16.33
C ALA A 83 -6.96 17.89 -16.57
N MET A 84 -7.01 17.08 -15.52
CA MET A 84 -7.25 15.64 -15.63
C MET A 84 -8.71 15.36 -15.96
N GLN A 85 -8.95 14.39 -16.85
CA GLN A 85 -10.26 13.76 -16.91
C GLN A 85 -10.41 12.84 -15.70
N HIS A 86 -11.32 13.21 -14.79
CA HIS A 86 -11.47 12.49 -13.53
C HIS A 86 -12.20 11.16 -13.70
N GLY A 87 -11.58 10.09 -13.20
CA GLY A 87 -12.21 8.79 -13.01
C GLY A 87 -13.04 8.73 -11.74
N THR A 88 -13.56 7.55 -11.40
CA THR A 88 -14.21 7.31 -10.11
C THR A 88 -13.17 7.18 -8.99
N TRP A 89 -13.38 7.88 -7.88
CA TRP A 89 -12.49 7.88 -6.72
C TRP A 89 -13.27 7.97 -5.40
N SER A 90 -12.64 7.52 -4.31
CA SER A 90 -13.15 7.68 -2.94
C SER A 90 -12.11 8.36 -2.06
N ASP A 91 -12.48 9.23 -1.12
CA ASP A 91 -11.48 9.69 -0.14
C ASP A 91 -11.00 8.51 0.72
N CYS A 92 -11.84 7.52 1.04
CA CYS A 92 -11.36 6.36 1.80
C CYS A 92 -10.40 5.43 1.03
N LEU A 93 -10.36 5.55 -0.30
CA LEU A 93 -9.48 4.82 -1.21
C LEU A 93 -9.05 5.80 -2.29
N PRO A 94 -8.01 6.61 -2.06
CA PRO A 94 -7.67 7.74 -2.91
C PRO A 94 -6.96 7.28 -4.20
N ILE A 95 -7.40 6.15 -4.74
CA ILE A 95 -6.96 5.55 -5.97
C ILE A 95 -7.99 5.90 -7.04
N GLU A 96 -7.55 6.63 -8.05
CA GLU A 96 -8.35 7.01 -9.19
C GLU A 96 -7.86 6.25 -10.43
N PHE A 97 -8.79 5.53 -11.07
CA PHE A 97 -8.52 4.81 -12.31
C PHE A 97 -8.85 5.71 -13.49
N SER A 98 -7.90 5.84 -14.40
CA SER A 98 -7.93 6.67 -15.60
C SER A 98 -8.77 6.07 -16.74
N ASP A 99 -9.81 5.29 -16.44
CA ASP A 99 -10.59 4.57 -17.44
C ASP A 99 -11.25 5.56 -18.43
N GLY A 100 -10.81 5.52 -19.70
CA GLY A 100 -11.34 6.39 -20.77
C GLY A 100 -10.65 7.75 -20.92
N THR A 101 -9.48 7.95 -20.31
CA THR A 101 -8.74 9.24 -20.31
C THR A 101 -7.48 9.22 -21.19
N ASP A 102 -6.75 10.33 -21.26
CA ASP A 102 -5.44 10.47 -21.95
C ASP A 102 -4.32 9.59 -21.34
N HIS A 103 -4.55 8.98 -20.17
CA HIS A 103 -3.56 8.20 -19.43
C HIS A 103 -4.03 6.79 -19.04
N PRO A 104 -4.52 5.95 -19.97
CA PRO A 104 -5.25 4.71 -19.67
C PRO A 104 -4.47 3.63 -18.88
N GLU A 105 -3.15 3.74 -18.89
CA GLU A 105 -2.21 2.85 -18.18
C GLU A 105 -1.71 3.44 -16.85
N THR A 106 -2.29 4.56 -16.40
CA THR A 106 -1.91 5.24 -15.14
C THR A 106 -3.00 5.10 -14.10
N VAL A 107 -2.61 4.86 -12.86
CA VAL A 107 -3.45 4.87 -11.67
C VAL A 107 -2.96 6.00 -10.77
N PHE A 108 -3.85 6.84 -10.26
CA PHE A 108 -3.46 8.00 -9.46
C PHE A 108 -3.72 7.75 -7.98
N LYS A 109 -2.70 7.95 -7.12
CA LYS A 109 -2.84 8.04 -5.65
C LYS A 109 -2.88 9.52 -5.27
N LEU A 110 -4.07 10.00 -4.93
CA LEU A 110 -4.33 11.40 -4.63
C LEU A 110 -4.24 11.68 -3.12
N ALA A 111 -3.84 12.90 -2.77
CA ALA A 111 -3.37 13.25 -1.44
C ALA A 111 -4.32 14.21 -0.70
N ALA A 112 -5.63 14.08 -0.91
CA ALA A 112 -6.67 14.95 -0.33
C ALA A 112 -6.66 14.95 1.22
N TRP A 113 -6.19 13.85 1.81
CA TRP A 113 -5.87 13.71 3.23
C TRP A 113 -4.60 12.84 3.34
N LYS A 114 -3.87 12.93 4.46
CA LYS A 114 -2.54 12.28 4.64
C LYS A 114 -1.45 12.72 3.64
N THR A 115 -1.50 13.97 3.18
CA THR A 115 -0.57 14.53 2.18
C THR A 115 0.90 14.24 2.44
N LYS A 116 1.33 14.32 3.71
CA LYS A 116 2.71 14.01 4.10
C LYS A 116 3.12 12.55 3.86
N LYS A 117 2.20 11.60 4.05
CA LYS A 117 2.48 10.17 3.80
C LYS A 117 2.59 9.92 2.30
N VAL A 118 1.62 10.38 1.52
CA VAL A 118 1.59 10.22 0.06
C VAL A 118 2.79 10.93 -0.59
N TYR A 119 3.19 12.09 -0.08
CA TYR A 119 4.40 12.79 -0.54
C TYR A 119 5.69 12.01 -0.24
N ARG A 120 5.80 11.42 0.95
CA ARG A 120 6.94 10.56 1.31
C ARG A 120 7.02 9.33 0.40
N ASP A 121 5.89 8.69 0.15
CA ASP A 121 5.77 7.54 -0.76
C ASP A 121 6.27 7.92 -2.17
N ALA A 122 5.76 9.02 -2.74
CA ALA A 122 6.25 9.56 -4.01
C ALA A 122 7.77 9.85 -3.99
N THR A 123 8.28 10.43 -2.90
CA THR A 123 9.70 10.75 -2.73
C THR A 123 10.55 9.48 -2.80
N ILE A 124 10.14 8.42 -2.10
CA ILE A 124 10.81 7.12 -2.13
C ILE A 124 10.75 6.54 -3.55
N LEU A 125 9.56 6.47 -4.16
CA LEU A 125 9.37 5.91 -5.50
C LEU A 125 10.16 6.64 -6.58
N SER A 126 10.37 7.95 -6.44
CA SER A 126 11.18 8.75 -7.37
C SER A 126 12.63 8.28 -7.47
N GLY A 127 13.18 7.73 -6.38
CA GLY A 127 14.51 7.12 -6.35
C GLY A 127 14.56 5.67 -6.85
N LEU A 128 13.41 5.06 -7.15
CA LEU A 128 13.27 3.63 -7.48
C LEU A 128 12.83 3.36 -8.92
N VAL A 129 12.72 4.41 -9.75
CA VAL A 129 12.12 4.37 -11.10
C VAL A 129 12.78 3.40 -12.09
N SER A 130 14.01 2.96 -11.83
CA SER A 130 14.78 2.05 -12.69
C SER A 130 14.60 0.56 -12.35
N ASN A 131 13.86 0.20 -11.30
CA ASN A 131 13.71 -1.19 -10.90
C ASN A 131 12.43 -1.84 -11.45
N ASP A 132 12.59 -2.93 -12.20
CA ASP A 132 11.48 -3.65 -12.85
C ASP A 132 10.51 -4.34 -11.87
N ASN A 133 10.95 -4.65 -10.65
CA ASN A 133 10.17 -5.34 -9.62
C ASN A 133 9.43 -4.35 -8.69
N ILE A 134 9.57 -3.05 -8.90
CA ILE A 134 8.91 -2.01 -8.10
C ILE A 134 7.94 -1.26 -9.00
N VAL A 135 6.81 -0.81 -8.44
CA VAL A 135 5.86 0.03 -9.17
C VAL A 135 6.52 1.33 -9.63
N ARG A 136 6.33 1.66 -10.90
CA ARG A 136 6.91 2.85 -11.50
C ARG A 136 6.06 4.07 -11.21
N LEU A 137 6.70 5.09 -10.61
CA LEU A 137 6.19 6.45 -10.57
C LEU A 137 6.23 7.05 -11.98
N LEU A 138 5.08 7.49 -12.48
CA LEU A 138 4.93 8.03 -13.83
C LEU A 138 4.75 9.55 -13.85
N SER A 139 4.10 10.11 -12.85
CA SER A 139 3.82 11.55 -12.80
C SER A 139 3.57 12.06 -11.39
N ILE A 140 3.77 13.36 -11.18
CA ILE A 140 3.34 14.09 -9.99
C ILE A 140 2.07 14.86 -10.33
N VAL A 141 1.04 14.74 -9.50
CA VAL A 141 -0.20 15.50 -9.62
C VAL A 141 -0.08 16.77 -8.80
N THR A 142 -0.40 17.91 -9.40
CA THR A 142 -0.29 19.22 -8.77
C THR A 142 -1.58 20.02 -8.82
N VAL A 143 -1.81 20.87 -7.82
CA VAL A 143 -2.83 21.93 -7.81
C VAL A 143 -2.12 23.23 -7.44
N ASP A 144 -2.19 24.25 -8.29
CA ASP A 144 -1.58 25.56 -8.04
C ASP A 144 -0.09 25.49 -7.63
N GLY A 145 0.69 24.61 -8.26
CA GLY A 145 2.12 24.40 -7.95
C GLY A 145 2.38 23.64 -6.65
N ARG A 146 1.36 23.00 -6.07
CA ARG A 146 1.45 22.21 -4.84
C ARG A 146 1.18 20.75 -5.13
N PHE A 147 1.88 19.85 -4.45
CA PHE A 147 1.67 18.42 -4.52
C PHE A 147 0.26 18.05 -4.06
N ALA A 148 -0.45 17.34 -4.94
CA ALA A 148 -1.80 16.83 -4.76
C ALA A 148 -1.89 15.30 -4.93
N GLY A 149 -0.79 14.63 -5.30
CA GLY A 149 -0.73 13.18 -5.46
C GLY A 149 0.31 12.76 -6.48
N TYR A 150 0.22 11.51 -6.94
CA TYR A 150 1.07 11.00 -8.00
C TYR A 150 0.37 9.94 -8.86
N GLY A 151 0.83 9.79 -10.10
CA GLY A 151 0.43 8.73 -11.02
C GLY A 151 1.46 7.61 -11.05
N MET A 152 0.98 6.36 -11.09
CA MET A 152 1.81 5.15 -11.19
C MET A 152 1.29 4.21 -12.27
N GLU A 153 2.12 3.27 -12.71
CA GLU A 153 1.69 2.28 -13.70
C GLU A 153 0.50 1.44 -13.19
N ARG A 154 -0.41 1.08 -14.11
CA ARG A 154 -1.56 0.24 -13.80
C ARG A 154 -1.13 -1.20 -13.54
N LEU A 155 -1.56 -1.73 -12.40
CA LEU A 155 -1.28 -3.10 -11.96
C LEU A 155 -2.58 -3.82 -11.60
N TYR A 156 -2.52 -5.14 -11.57
CA TYR A 156 -3.65 -6.02 -11.33
C TYR A 156 -3.40 -6.89 -10.09
N GLY A 157 -4.43 -7.08 -9.27
CA GLY A 157 -4.40 -8.06 -8.20
C GLY A 157 -4.17 -9.46 -8.78
N TRP A 158 -3.25 -10.22 -8.21
CA TRP A 158 -2.87 -11.53 -8.77
C TRP A 158 -3.99 -12.59 -8.72
N ARG A 159 -4.96 -12.42 -7.80
CA ARG A 159 -6.20 -13.23 -7.75
C ARG A 159 -7.37 -12.64 -8.55
N SER A 160 -7.16 -11.52 -9.24
CA SER A 160 -8.22 -10.88 -10.03
C SER A 160 -8.65 -11.80 -11.17
N PRO A 161 -9.95 -11.89 -11.51
CA PRO A 161 -10.42 -12.64 -12.68
C PRO A 161 -9.80 -12.17 -14.00
N VAL A 162 -9.36 -10.91 -14.05
CA VAL A 162 -8.66 -10.30 -15.19
C VAL A 162 -7.14 -10.32 -15.04
N SER A 163 -6.61 -11.03 -14.05
CA SER A 163 -5.17 -11.19 -13.85
C SER A 163 -4.54 -11.87 -15.07
N PRO A 164 -3.46 -11.33 -15.65
CA PRO A 164 -2.78 -11.92 -16.79
C PRO A 164 -1.87 -13.10 -16.40
N THR A 165 -1.85 -13.50 -15.12
CA THR A 165 -1.04 -14.61 -14.60
C THR A 165 -1.89 -15.59 -13.80
N THR A 166 -1.45 -16.85 -13.71
CA THR A 166 -2.06 -17.87 -12.86
C THR A 166 -1.46 -17.85 -11.45
N THR A 167 -2.23 -18.32 -10.47
CA THR A 167 -1.74 -18.55 -9.09
C THR A 167 -0.46 -19.40 -9.06
N GLU A 168 -0.41 -20.45 -9.87
CA GLU A 168 0.77 -21.34 -9.94
C GLU A 168 2.01 -20.63 -10.47
N LEU A 169 1.84 -19.73 -11.44
CA LEU A 169 2.96 -18.94 -11.95
C LEU A 169 3.44 -17.92 -10.90
N VAL A 170 2.51 -17.30 -10.16
CA VAL A 170 2.86 -16.40 -9.04
C VAL A 170 3.65 -17.16 -7.98
N LYS A 171 3.16 -18.33 -7.53
CA LYS A 171 3.87 -19.20 -6.58
C LYS A 171 5.29 -19.51 -7.05
N LYS A 172 5.45 -19.81 -8.34
CA LYS A 172 6.76 -20.10 -8.94
C LYS A 172 7.71 -18.89 -8.94
N MET A 173 7.20 -17.68 -9.23
CA MET A 173 8.03 -16.47 -9.33
C MET A 173 8.35 -15.83 -7.98
N LEU A 174 7.48 -16.03 -6.98
CA LEU A 174 7.53 -15.31 -5.71
C LEU A 174 8.88 -15.40 -4.96
N PRO A 175 9.54 -16.57 -4.84
CA PRO A 175 10.80 -16.66 -4.09
C PRO A 175 11.93 -15.81 -4.68
N ALA A 176 12.11 -15.86 -6.01
CA ALA A 176 13.12 -15.07 -6.71
C ALA A 176 12.75 -13.58 -6.66
N PHE A 177 11.50 -13.24 -6.95
CA PHE A 177 11.00 -11.86 -6.88
C PHE A 177 11.27 -11.21 -5.53
N LEU A 178 10.89 -11.84 -4.42
CA LEU A 178 11.08 -11.28 -3.09
C LEU A 178 12.56 -11.06 -2.76
N GLN A 179 13.40 -12.03 -3.06
CA GLN A 179 14.83 -11.95 -2.73
C GLN A 179 15.55 -10.88 -3.54
N GLU A 180 15.32 -10.83 -4.85
CA GLU A 180 15.92 -9.83 -5.73
C GLU A 180 15.43 -8.42 -5.37
N THR A 181 14.14 -8.26 -5.07
CA THR A 181 13.54 -6.95 -4.76
C THR A 181 14.04 -6.43 -3.40
N VAL A 182 14.00 -7.27 -2.36
CA VAL A 182 14.44 -6.89 -1.01
C VAL A 182 15.94 -6.66 -0.96
N GLU A 183 16.74 -7.47 -1.66
CA GLU A 183 18.18 -7.22 -1.78
C GLU A 183 18.47 -5.88 -2.46
N TYR A 184 17.81 -5.58 -3.58
CA TYR A 184 17.95 -4.27 -4.23
C TYR A 184 17.58 -3.12 -3.28
N LEU A 185 16.43 -3.22 -2.61
CA LEU A 185 15.97 -2.20 -1.67
C LEU A 185 17.00 -1.95 -0.56
N HIS A 186 17.51 -3.00 0.07
CA HIS A 186 18.43 -2.86 1.20
C HIS A 186 19.86 -2.47 0.79
N GLN A 187 20.42 -3.16 -0.21
CA GLN A 187 21.82 -3.05 -0.57
C GLN A 187 22.10 -1.92 -1.57
N THR A 188 21.15 -1.64 -2.47
CA THR A 188 21.34 -0.63 -3.52
C THR A 188 20.63 0.67 -3.19
N ALA A 189 19.37 0.60 -2.78
CA ALA A 189 18.54 1.78 -2.57
C ALA A 189 18.57 2.31 -1.12
N HIS A 190 19.09 1.52 -0.17
CA HIS A 190 19.06 1.80 1.27
C HIS A 190 17.67 2.17 1.79
N ILE A 191 16.67 1.43 1.32
CA ILE A 191 15.26 1.55 1.70
C ILE A 191 14.79 0.23 2.31
N TYR A 192 14.05 0.32 3.41
CA TYR A 192 13.41 -0.81 4.10
C TYR A 192 11.91 -0.65 3.99
N HIS A 193 11.22 -1.59 3.36
CA HIS A 193 9.81 -1.51 3.00
C HIS A 193 8.88 -1.51 4.22
N CYS A 194 9.20 -2.33 5.23
CA CYS A 194 8.48 -2.51 6.50
C CYS A 194 7.06 -3.09 6.41
N ASP A 195 6.50 -3.25 5.20
CA ASP A 195 5.18 -3.86 4.97
C ASP A 195 5.18 -4.88 3.82
N ILE A 196 6.13 -5.83 3.86
CA ILE A 196 6.18 -6.91 2.85
C ILE A 196 5.04 -7.90 3.10
N ARG A 197 4.05 -7.91 2.20
CA ARG A 197 2.87 -8.78 2.27
C ARG A 197 2.24 -9.01 0.91
N ILE A 198 1.36 -10.01 0.83
CA ILE A 198 0.75 -10.41 -0.45
C ILE A 198 -0.13 -9.32 -1.07
N ASN A 199 -0.73 -8.46 -0.25
CA ASN A 199 -1.57 -7.35 -0.72
C ASN A 199 -0.74 -6.23 -1.38
N ASN A 200 0.55 -6.16 -1.05
CA ASN A 200 1.47 -5.17 -1.61
C ASN A 200 2.26 -5.74 -2.80
N ILE A 201 1.87 -6.91 -3.32
CA ILE A 201 2.43 -7.49 -4.53
C ILE A 201 1.34 -7.60 -5.58
N LEU A 202 1.49 -6.82 -6.65
CA LEU A 202 0.58 -6.83 -7.79
C LEU A 202 1.28 -7.36 -9.04
N VAL A 203 0.52 -7.47 -10.12
CA VAL A 203 0.96 -8.04 -11.39
C VAL A 203 0.80 -7.01 -12.51
N THR A 204 1.79 -6.88 -13.37
CA THR A 204 1.69 -6.11 -14.62
C THR A 204 0.79 -6.81 -15.64
N GLY A 205 0.38 -6.09 -16.69
CA GLY A 205 -0.32 -6.66 -17.86
C GLY A 205 0.43 -7.83 -18.54
N HIS A 206 1.75 -7.94 -18.32
CA HIS A 206 2.60 -9.00 -18.86
C HIS A 206 2.86 -10.15 -17.87
N GLY A 207 2.19 -10.18 -16.73
CA GLY A 207 2.34 -11.26 -15.75
C GLY A 207 3.53 -11.13 -14.80
N ARG A 208 4.31 -10.04 -14.85
CA ARG A 208 5.42 -9.80 -13.91
C ARG A 208 4.92 -9.26 -12.57
N LEU A 209 5.56 -9.69 -11.48
CA LEU A 209 5.28 -9.21 -10.13
C LEU A 209 5.91 -7.82 -9.89
N LYS A 210 5.20 -6.97 -9.14
CA LYS A 210 5.69 -5.66 -8.68
C LYS A 210 5.29 -5.39 -7.24
N LEU A 211 6.23 -4.84 -6.47
CA LEU A 211 6.02 -4.37 -5.11
C LEU A 211 5.44 -2.94 -5.14
N ILE A 212 4.42 -2.72 -4.32
CA ILE A 212 3.73 -1.43 -4.18
C ILE A 212 3.73 -0.98 -2.71
N ASP A 213 3.30 0.27 -2.50
CA ASP A 213 2.94 0.85 -1.19
C ASP A 213 4.11 1.04 -0.21
N PHE A 214 4.88 2.13 -0.41
CA PHE A 214 6.03 2.49 0.43
C PHE A 214 5.65 3.50 1.53
N ASP A 215 4.36 3.61 1.90
CA ASP A 215 3.85 4.60 2.87
C ASP A 215 4.53 4.51 4.26
N VAL A 216 5.03 3.33 4.63
CA VAL A 216 5.73 3.06 5.89
C VAL A 216 7.22 2.74 5.71
N ALA A 217 7.76 2.88 4.50
CA ALA A 217 9.14 2.50 4.20
C ALA A 217 10.17 3.52 4.74
N HIS A 218 11.29 3.06 5.28
CA HIS A 218 12.31 3.89 5.95
C HIS A 218 13.69 3.80 5.28
N THR A 219 14.53 4.81 5.49
CA THR A 219 15.93 4.82 5.03
C THR A 219 16.95 4.58 6.16
N ASP A 220 16.50 4.56 7.41
CA ASP A 220 17.31 4.20 8.57
C ASP A 220 16.93 2.79 9.04
N VAL A 221 17.90 1.87 9.03
CA VAL A 221 17.72 0.47 9.42
C VAL A 221 17.30 0.28 10.87
N LEU A 222 17.56 1.28 11.73
CA LEU A 222 17.22 1.27 13.15
C LEU A 222 15.95 2.08 13.46
N ALA A 223 15.25 2.57 12.44
CA ALA A 223 13.99 3.27 12.66
C ALA A 223 12.92 2.34 13.26
N THR A 224 12.01 2.93 14.02
CA THR A 224 10.84 2.23 14.57
C THR A 224 9.70 2.30 13.56
N PRO A 225 9.27 1.17 12.98
CA PRO A 225 8.23 1.19 11.96
C PRO A 225 6.86 1.44 12.61
N HIS A 226 6.02 2.23 11.97
CA HIS A 226 4.60 2.32 12.31
C HIS A 226 3.86 1.16 11.64
N THR A 227 3.81 0.01 12.30
CA THR A 227 3.10 -1.18 11.81
C THR A 227 2.02 -1.59 12.78
N ASP A 228 0.79 -1.70 12.27
CA ASP A 228 -0.37 -2.21 13.01
C ASP A 228 -0.51 -3.74 12.86
N PHE A 229 0.41 -4.39 12.13
CA PHE A 229 0.37 -5.82 11.86
C PHE A 229 1.02 -6.61 13.00
N PRO A 230 0.28 -7.49 13.70
CA PRO A 230 0.83 -8.28 14.81
C PRO A 230 2.08 -9.08 14.42
N THR A 231 2.11 -9.60 13.19
CA THR A 231 3.25 -10.36 12.66
C THR A 231 4.51 -9.54 12.50
N ALA A 232 4.39 -8.32 11.96
CA ALA A 232 5.52 -7.41 11.84
C ALA A 232 6.02 -6.97 13.23
N GLN A 233 5.09 -6.69 14.16
CA GLN A 233 5.43 -6.36 15.55
C GLN A 233 6.18 -7.49 16.26
N PHE A 234 5.77 -8.75 16.03
CA PHE A 234 6.46 -9.93 16.56
C PHE A 234 7.91 -10.02 16.05
N PHE A 235 8.12 -10.00 14.73
CA PHE A 235 9.48 -10.12 14.17
C PHE A 235 10.37 -8.93 14.50
N PHE A 236 9.80 -7.72 14.58
CA PHE A 236 10.53 -6.55 15.07
C PHE A 236 10.93 -6.69 16.55
N GLY A 237 10.10 -7.33 17.37
CA GLY A 237 10.42 -7.69 18.76
C GLY A 237 11.56 -8.71 18.89
N VAL A 238 11.72 -9.60 17.91
CA VAL A 238 12.85 -10.54 17.81
C VAL A 238 14.13 -9.82 17.40
N SER A 239 14.04 -8.85 16.48
CA SER A 239 15.17 -8.03 16.06
C SER A 239 14.74 -6.63 15.63
N GLN A 240 15.24 -5.61 16.35
CA GLN A 240 15.01 -4.18 16.07
C GLN A 240 15.83 -3.66 14.88
N ARG A 241 15.85 -4.39 13.78
CA ARG A 241 16.46 -3.95 12.52
C ARG A 241 15.47 -4.17 11.39
N LEU A 242 15.29 -3.17 10.54
CA LEU A 242 14.27 -3.22 9.50
C LEU A 242 14.62 -4.18 8.34
N ASP A 243 15.91 -4.39 8.06
CA ASP A 243 16.34 -5.42 7.10
C ASP A 243 15.97 -6.84 7.56
N HIS A 244 16.05 -7.08 8.87
CA HIS A 244 15.62 -8.34 9.47
C HIS A 244 14.09 -8.48 9.42
N LEU A 245 13.35 -7.39 9.61
CA LEU A 245 11.89 -7.39 9.51
C LEU A 245 11.44 -7.77 8.10
N ASP A 246 11.93 -7.06 7.08
CA ASP A 246 11.54 -7.30 5.68
C ASP A 246 11.85 -8.74 5.23
N ILE A 247 13.00 -9.29 5.63
CA ILE A 247 13.37 -10.67 5.32
C ILE A 247 12.52 -11.68 6.08
N SER A 248 12.18 -11.42 7.34
CA SER A 248 11.27 -12.28 8.10
C SER A 248 9.87 -12.31 7.47
N MET A 249 9.34 -11.14 7.11
CA MET A 249 8.05 -11.00 6.45
C MET A 249 8.05 -11.64 5.06
N SER A 250 9.16 -11.54 4.32
CA SER A 250 9.33 -12.21 3.02
C SER A 250 9.31 -13.74 3.15
N ILE A 251 10.03 -14.30 4.12
CA ILE A 251 10.05 -15.76 4.36
C ILE A 251 8.67 -16.26 4.80
N LEU A 252 8.01 -15.54 5.71
CA LEU A 252 6.65 -15.85 6.09
C LEU A 252 5.71 -15.81 4.88
N LEU A 253 5.82 -14.79 4.03
CA LEU A 253 5.02 -14.66 2.83
C LEU A 253 5.23 -15.82 1.85
N MET A 254 6.48 -16.25 1.63
CA MET A 254 6.77 -17.44 0.83
C MET A 254 6.11 -18.68 1.43
N PHE A 255 6.24 -18.90 2.73
CA PHE A 255 5.63 -20.02 3.43
C PHE A 255 4.10 -20.04 3.26
N MET A 256 3.45 -18.90 3.49
CA MET A 256 1.99 -18.79 3.42
C MET A 256 1.48 -19.01 1.99
N VAL A 257 2.09 -18.39 1.00
CA VAL A 257 1.65 -18.51 -0.40
C VAL A 257 1.94 -19.91 -0.96
N LEU A 258 3.10 -20.49 -0.66
CA LEU A 258 3.48 -21.81 -1.19
C LEU A 258 2.75 -22.96 -0.49
N SER A 259 2.29 -22.75 0.75
CA SER A 259 1.54 -23.74 1.51
C SER A 259 0.02 -23.53 1.49
N ASP A 260 -0.47 -22.55 0.70
CA ASP A 260 -1.89 -22.16 0.64
C ASP A 260 -2.51 -21.82 2.01
N MET A 261 -1.72 -21.19 2.88
CA MET A 261 -2.12 -20.78 4.23
C MET A 261 -2.56 -19.31 4.28
N PRO A 262 -3.45 -18.92 5.22
CA PRO A 262 -3.82 -17.53 5.44
C PRO A 262 -2.64 -16.71 6.00
N GLU A 263 -2.75 -15.38 5.94
CA GLU A 263 -1.75 -14.43 6.42
C GLU A 263 -1.72 -14.34 7.95
N GLU A 264 -1.19 -15.37 8.62
CA GLU A 264 -1.11 -15.47 10.09
C GLU A 264 0.26 -16.04 10.53
N ILE A 265 0.68 -15.69 11.75
CA ILE A 265 1.87 -16.32 12.35
C ILE A 265 1.56 -17.79 12.63
N PRO A 266 2.34 -18.75 12.10
CA PRO A 266 2.17 -20.16 12.44
C PRO A 266 2.42 -20.39 13.93
N SER A 267 1.82 -21.44 14.49
CA SER A 267 2.00 -21.82 15.90
C SER A 267 3.46 -22.00 16.28
N ASN A 268 4.29 -22.46 15.32
CA ASN A 268 5.73 -22.46 15.42
C ASN A 268 6.34 -21.38 14.50
N PRO A 269 6.83 -20.25 15.03
CA PRO A 269 7.39 -19.19 14.20
C PRO A 269 8.71 -19.55 13.49
N LEU A 270 9.35 -20.68 13.84
CA LEU A 270 10.50 -21.22 13.09
C LEU A 270 10.11 -22.00 11.83
N GLU A 271 8.85 -22.43 11.72
CA GLU A 271 8.36 -23.25 10.60
C GLU A 271 8.58 -22.58 9.23
N PRO A 272 8.30 -21.28 9.02
CA PRO A 272 8.58 -20.61 7.75
C PRO A 272 10.06 -20.65 7.36
N PHE A 273 10.96 -20.50 8.32
CA PHE A 273 12.40 -20.52 8.10
C PHE A 273 12.91 -21.93 7.76
N ASN A 274 12.38 -22.95 8.43
CA ASN A 274 12.69 -24.34 8.11
C ASN A 274 12.17 -24.69 6.72
N PHE A 275 10.92 -24.32 6.41
CA PHE A 275 10.33 -24.50 5.08
C PHE A 275 11.17 -23.86 3.98
N TYR A 276 11.64 -22.63 4.19
CA TYR A 276 12.51 -21.94 3.23
C TYR A 276 13.80 -22.72 2.94
N LEU A 277 14.45 -23.27 3.97
CA LEU A 277 15.67 -24.07 3.85
C LEU A 277 15.41 -25.44 3.22
N ASP A 278 14.40 -26.16 3.71
CA ASP A 278 14.08 -27.53 3.29
C ASP A 278 13.65 -27.59 1.82
N ASN A 279 12.97 -26.54 1.34
CA ASN A 279 12.57 -26.40 -0.06
C ASN A 279 13.64 -25.74 -0.94
N LYS A 280 14.83 -25.44 -0.40
CA LYS A 280 15.96 -24.84 -1.12
C LYS A 280 15.56 -23.57 -1.89
N LEU A 281 14.77 -22.71 -1.25
CA LEU A 281 14.25 -21.48 -1.88
C LEU A 281 15.31 -20.37 -2.00
N GLN A 282 16.58 -20.66 -1.74
CA GLN A 282 17.65 -19.67 -1.78
C GLN A 282 17.94 -19.19 -3.21
N HIS A 283 17.86 -17.88 -3.41
CA HIS A 283 18.21 -17.18 -4.65
C HIS A 283 19.23 -16.04 -4.42
N SER A 284 19.35 -15.53 -3.20
CA SER A 284 20.26 -14.42 -2.84
C SER A 284 21.21 -14.79 -1.69
N VAL A 285 22.49 -14.43 -1.84
CA VAL A 285 23.51 -14.61 -0.79
C VAL A 285 23.26 -13.64 0.37
N TYR A 286 22.92 -12.39 0.07
CA TYR A 286 22.57 -11.39 1.08
C TYR A 286 21.35 -11.84 1.88
N PHE A 287 20.29 -12.25 1.19
CA PHE A 287 19.05 -12.68 1.83
C PHE A 287 19.29 -13.89 2.74
N GLN A 288 20.09 -14.87 2.27
CA GLN A 288 20.49 -16.02 3.06
C GLN A 288 21.26 -15.61 4.33
N HIS A 289 22.22 -14.70 4.21
CA HIS A 289 23.02 -14.27 5.35
C HIS A 289 22.17 -13.61 6.46
N VAL A 290 21.24 -12.74 6.06
CA VAL A 290 20.34 -12.09 7.03
C VAL A 290 19.35 -13.10 7.60
N GLN A 291 18.78 -13.99 6.80
CA GLN A 291 17.85 -15.00 7.31
C GLN A 291 18.51 -15.93 8.33
N ASP A 292 19.76 -16.37 8.10
CA ASP A 292 20.52 -17.19 9.07
C ASP A 292 20.68 -16.45 10.41
N THR A 293 20.84 -15.13 10.35
CA THR A 293 20.97 -14.28 11.53
C THR A 293 19.63 -14.11 12.25
N VAL A 294 18.55 -13.88 11.51
CA VAL A 294 17.19 -13.81 12.07
C VAL A 294 16.79 -15.13 12.71
N GLN A 295 17.01 -16.27 12.03
CA GLN A 295 16.64 -17.58 12.53
C GLN A 295 17.37 -17.90 13.84
N ARG A 296 18.67 -17.57 13.95
CA ARG A 296 19.42 -17.71 15.22
C ARG A 296 18.84 -16.83 16.34
N LYS A 297 18.52 -15.58 16.05
CA LYS A 297 17.88 -14.67 17.03
C LYS A 297 16.52 -15.19 17.47
N LEU A 298 15.73 -15.73 16.54
CA LEU A 298 14.42 -16.30 16.81
C LEU A 298 14.53 -17.54 17.71
N ARG A 299 15.45 -18.47 17.43
CA ARG A 299 15.71 -19.62 18.32
C ARG A 299 16.07 -19.18 19.73
N ALA A 300 17.04 -18.25 19.85
CA ALA A 300 17.45 -17.71 21.14
C ALA A 300 16.33 -16.92 21.85
N HIS A 301 15.35 -16.39 21.10
CA HIS A 301 14.18 -15.72 21.68
C HIS A 301 13.21 -16.73 22.27
N LEU A 302 12.94 -17.84 21.57
CA LEU A 302 12.02 -18.90 21.99
C LEU A 302 12.55 -19.74 23.15
N GLU A 303 13.87 -19.82 23.33
CA GLU A 303 14.52 -20.55 24.43
C GLU A 303 14.53 -19.78 25.76
N ARG A 304 14.06 -18.52 25.80
CA ARG A 304 14.09 -17.70 27.02
C ARG A 304 12.95 -18.04 27.97
N PRO A 305 13.23 -18.44 29.22
CA PRO A 305 12.19 -18.79 30.20
C PRO A 305 11.42 -17.58 30.75
N ASP A 306 11.99 -16.36 30.71
CA ASP A 306 11.46 -15.18 31.44
C ASP A 306 10.84 -14.09 30.57
N ARG A 307 10.61 -14.35 29.27
CA ARG A 307 9.86 -13.43 28.40
C ARG A 307 8.67 -14.15 27.79
N GLU A 308 7.60 -14.25 28.57
CA GLU A 308 6.25 -14.33 28.00
C GLU A 308 5.97 -13.02 27.24
N LEU A 309 6.51 -12.88 26.04
CA LEU A 309 5.78 -12.19 24.99
C LEU A 309 4.77 -13.22 24.49
N CYS A 310 3.67 -13.35 25.23
CA CYS A 310 2.60 -14.25 24.83
C CYS A 310 2.01 -13.70 23.52
N MET A 311 1.81 -14.55 22.51
CA MET A 311 1.22 -14.13 21.23
C MET A 311 -0.15 -13.45 21.39
N SER A 312 -0.81 -13.60 22.56
CA SER A 312 -2.02 -12.88 22.94
C SER A 312 -1.84 -11.38 23.18
N ASP A 313 -0.64 -10.91 23.57
CA ASP A 313 -0.39 -9.50 23.89
C ASP A 313 -0.47 -8.59 22.66
N TYR A 314 -0.31 -9.17 21.47
CA TYR A 314 -0.42 -8.48 20.19
C TYR A 314 -1.80 -8.62 19.53
N ARG A 315 -2.63 -9.59 19.95
CA ARG A 315 -4.06 -9.64 19.55
C ARG A 315 -4.92 -8.59 20.25
N GLY A 316 -4.44 -8.01 21.37
CA GLY A 316 -5.22 -7.13 22.24
C GLY A 316 -5.03 -5.61 22.06
N ARG A 317 -4.08 -5.14 21.24
CA ARG A 317 -3.83 -3.68 21.04
C ARG A 317 -4.54 -3.07 19.84
N GLY A 318 -5.51 -3.79 19.26
CA GLY A 318 -6.25 -3.38 18.07
C GLY A 318 -7.63 -2.76 18.34
N VAL A 319 -7.96 -2.29 19.55
CA VAL A 319 -9.16 -1.47 19.79
C VAL A 319 -8.88 -0.59 21.02
N HIS A 320 -8.45 0.65 20.80
CA HIS A 320 -8.69 1.84 21.62
C HIS A 320 -7.56 2.87 21.43
N GLY A 321 -7.88 3.94 20.70
CA GLY A 321 -7.08 5.16 20.76
C GLY A 321 -7.31 6.11 19.59
N GLY A 322 -8.29 7.01 19.74
CA GLY A 322 -8.34 8.32 19.05
C GLY A 322 -9.04 8.35 17.71
#